data_AF-A0A8H2JLL3-F1
#
_entry.id   AF-A0A8H2JLL3-F1
#
_cell.length_a   1.000
_cell.length_b   1.000
_cell.length_c   1.000
_cell.angle_alpha   90.00
_cell.angle_beta   90.00
_cell.angle_gamma   90.00
#
_symmetry.space_group_name_H-M   'P 1'
#
loop_
_entity.id
_entity.type
_entity.pdbx_description
1 polymer ?
#
loop_
_entity_poly.entity_id
_entity_poly.type
_entity_poly.pdbx_seq_one_letter_code
_entity_poly.pdbx_strand_id
1 'polypeptide(L)'
;MTANSTVPALVCESKSPVNKKLSSKATQTSKKNTPAKYTIIKQYICEHIESGQWPQNAKVPSENELTQQFSVSRMTARRALQDLTEQGILVRSQGAGTFVATFKSQSSLLKIRNISDEISERGHQHQAEQLLLRAVDVTEEIAILLNLKNTEKVFYSEILHYENNEAIQLEQRYVNASLVPDYLSQDFTLITPHEYLSAVAPLTEATHEVEAILASDHVCQLLVINASKPCLQVKRRTWSKQGVVSVATLTSPGDKYRLGSHLIF
;
A
#
# COMPACT_ATOMS: atom_id res chain seq x y z
N MET A 1 -31.81 54.57 -37.24
CA MET A 1 -31.77 54.82 -35.78
C MET A 1 -30.45 54.21 -35.28
N THR A 2 -29.32 54.91 -35.44
CA THR A 2 -28.64 55.74 -34.41
C THR A 2 -28.49 55.03 -33.05
N ALA A 3 -27.39 55.04 -32.31
CA ALA A 3 -25.95 55.27 -32.49
C ALA A 3 -25.36 55.10 -31.06
N ASN A 4 -24.13 54.61 -30.96
CA ASN A 4 -23.09 54.98 -29.98
C ASN A 4 -23.31 54.90 -28.44
N SER A 5 -22.40 54.13 -27.84
CA SER A 5 -21.36 54.55 -26.88
C SER A 5 -21.68 54.83 -25.40
N THR A 6 -20.68 54.44 -24.59
CA THR A 6 -20.06 55.21 -23.50
C THR A 6 -20.03 54.48 -22.15
N VAL A 7 -18.83 54.05 -21.76
CA VAL A 7 -18.38 53.80 -20.37
C VAL A 7 -18.07 55.17 -19.73
N PRO A 8 -18.35 55.45 -18.44
CA PRO A 8 -17.27 55.46 -17.45
C PRO A 8 -17.66 55.13 -15.99
N ALA A 9 -16.60 55.09 -15.17
CA ALA A 9 -16.42 54.62 -13.80
C ALA A 9 -16.92 55.55 -12.66
N LEU A 10 -16.55 55.14 -11.42
CA LEU A 10 -16.66 55.77 -10.09
C LEU A 10 -17.96 55.41 -9.35
N VAL A 11 -17.94 54.98 -8.08
CA VAL A 11 -17.43 55.70 -6.91
C VAL A 11 -17.14 54.71 -5.75
N CYS A 12 -16.02 54.93 -5.06
CA CYS A 12 -15.75 54.45 -3.69
C CYS A 12 -16.71 55.12 -2.70
N GLU A 13 -17.33 54.39 -1.78
CA GLU A 13 -17.62 54.99 -0.48
C GLU A 13 -17.66 53.98 0.68
N SER A 14 -16.97 54.43 1.72
CA SER A 14 -16.78 53.88 3.06
C SER A 14 -18.07 53.55 3.82
N LYS A 15 -17.99 52.57 4.72
CA LYS A 15 -18.32 52.73 6.15
C LYS A 15 -18.00 51.45 6.95
N SER A 16 -16.98 51.54 7.81
CA SER A 16 -17.02 50.97 9.16
C SER A 16 -18.23 51.57 9.93
N PRO A 17 -18.79 50.99 11.01
CA PRO A 17 -17.99 50.65 12.20
C PRO A 17 -18.55 49.56 13.18
N VAL A 18 -17.79 49.36 14.26
CA VAL A 18 -18.22 48.97 15.64
C VAL A 18 -18.28 47.48 16.04
N ASN A 19 -17.15 47.03 16.60
CA ASN A 19 -16.90 46.84 18.05
C ASN A 19 -17.24 45.53 18.79
N LYS A 20 -16.33 45.26 19.75
CA LYS A 20 -16.37 44.42 20.96
C LYS A 20 -16.22 42.91 20.80
N LYS A 21 -15.07 42.42 21.28
CA LYS A 21 -14.99 41.58 22.49
C LYS A 21 -13.55 41.50 22.99
N LEU A 22 -13.31 42.12 24.14
CA LEU A 22 -12.99 41.47 25.42
C LEU A 22 -11.66 40.70 25.40
N SER A 23 -10.68 41.34 26.01
CA SER A 23 -9.47 40.72 26.53
C SER A 23 -9.81 39.71 27.63
N SER A 24 -9.39 38.47 27.44
CA SER A 24 -9.17 37.54 28.55
C SER A 24 -7.77 36.94 28.39
N LYS A 25 -6.90 37.27 29.34
CA LYS A 25 -5.62 36.59 29.57
C LYS A 25 -5.92 35.13 29.86
N ALA A 26 -5.55 34.24 28.95
CA ALA A 26 -5.43 32.82 29.21
C ALA A 26 -3.94 32.43 29.11
N THR A 27 -3.35 32.19 30.26
CA THR A 27 -2.02 31.61 30.46
C THR A 27 -1.95 30.26 29.73
N GLN A 28 -1.32 30.21 28.56
CA GLN A 28 -1.00 28.96 27.87
C GLN A 28 0.21 28.31 28.56
N THR A 29 -0.05 27.35 29.43
CA THR A 29 0.96 26.39 29.89
C THR A 29 1.23 25.40 28.76
N SER A 30 2.43 25.50 28.18
CA SER A 30 2.94 24.55 27.19
C SER A 30 3.18 23.18 27.83
N LYS A 31 2.24 22.24 27.64
CA LYS A 31 2.49 20.83 27.94
C LYS A 31 3.56 20.31 26.99
N LYS A 32 4.78 20.10 27.50
CA LYS A 32 5.80 19.28 26.85
C LYS A 32 5.18 17.92 26.55
N ASN A 33 5.06 17.58 25.27
CA ASN A 33 4.50 16.33 24.77
C ASN A 33 5.55 15.21 25.00
N THR A 34 5.73 14.78 26.24
CA THR A 34 6.57 13.60 26.52
C THR A 34 5.82 12.38 25.96
N PRO A 35 6.39 11.65 24.99
CA PRO A 35 5.73 10.48 24.44
C PRO A 35 5.45 9.48 25.56
N ALA A 36 4.27 8.89 25.53
CA ALA A 36 3.86 7.94 26.56
C ALA A 36 4.87 6.78 26.61
N LYS A 37 5.27 6.36 27.82
CA LYS A 37 6.38 5.39 28.00
C LYS A 37 6.15 4.05 27.29
N TYR A 38 4.89 3.63 27.08
CA TYR A 38 4.59 2.43 26.31
C TYR A 38 4.94 2.59 24.82
N THR A 39 4.79 3.79 24.25
CA THR A 39 5.17 4.10 22.85
C THR A 39 6.68 3.99 22.65
N ILE A 40 7.48 4.40 23.64
CA ILE A 40 8.94 4.26 23.61
C ILE A 40 9.34 2.77 23.57
N ILE A 41 8.67 1.93 24.37
CA ILE A 41 8.92 0.48 24.39
C ILE A 41 8.54 -0.14 23.04
N LYS A 42 7.41 0.29 22.44
CA LYS A 42 7.01 -0.18 21.10
C LYS A 42 8.06 0.17 20.05
N GLN A 43 8.49 1.43 20.04
CA GLN A 43 9.50 1.92 19.10
C GLN A 43 10.82 1.15 19.23
N TYR A 44 11.29 0.94 20.46
CA TYR A 44 12.49 0.15 20.74
C TYR A 44 12.39 -1.27 20.17
N ILE A 45 11.25 -1.94 20.38
CA ILE A 45 11.04 -3.30 19.87
C ILE A 45 11.01 -3.31 18.34
N CYS A 46 10.29 -2.37 17.71
CA CYS A 46 10.25 -2.25 16.26
C CYS A 46 11.64 -2.00 15.67
N GLU A 47 12.45 -1.10 16.25
CA GLU A 47 13.81 -0.81 15.78
C GLU A 47 14.74 -2.03 15.84
N HIS A 48 14.62 -2.88 16.87
CA HIS A 48 15.43 -4.10 16.99
C HIS A 48 15.00 -5.20 16.01
N ILE A 49 13.72 -5.25 15.66
CA ILE A 49 13.21 -6.13 14.60
C ILE A 49 13.65 -5.61 13.23
N GLU A 50 13.51 -4.30 12.98
CA GLU A 50 13.83 -3.65 11.70
C GLU A 50 15.34 -3.66 11.40
N SER A 51 16.18 -3.53 12.42
CA SER A 51 17.65 -3.63 12.27
C SER A 51 18.13 -5.07 12.08
N GLY A 52 17.24 -6.08 12.16
CA GLY A 52 17.57 -7.49 12.03
C GLY A 52 18.24 -8.10 13.27
N GLN A 53 18.39 -7.33 14.37
CA GLN A 53 18.93 -7.86 15.63
C GLN A 53 18.02 -8.93 16.23
N TRP A 54 16.70 -8.79 16.04
CA TRP A 54 15.73 -9.82 16.38
C TRP A 54 15.09 -10.40 15.11
N PRO A 55 15.65 -11.52 14.59
CA PRO A 55 15.08 -12.19 13.44
C PRO A 55 13.71 -12.80 13.78
N GLN A 56 13.00 -13.27 12.76
CA GLN A 56 11.72 -13.95 12.94
C GLN A 56 11.84 -15.11 13.93
N ASN A 57 10.80 -15.31 14.75
CA ASN A 57 10.76 -16.27 15.86
C ASN A 57 11.77 -16.02 16.99
N ALA A 58 12.56 -14.93 16.95
CA ALA A 58 13.41 -14.56 18.08
C ALA A 58 12.55 -14.17 19.28
N LYS A 59 13.02 -14.51 20.47
CA LYS A 59 12.35 -14.15 21.73
C LYS A 59 12.63 -12.68 22.05
N VAL A 60 11.58 -11.90 22.29
CA VAL A 60 11.73 -10.51 22.76
C VAL A 60 11.81 -10.46 24.28
N PRO A 61 12.32 -9.35 24.87
CA PRO A 61 12.37 -9.18 26.31
C PRO A 61 10.98 -9.33 26.96
N SER A 62 10.96 -10.02 28.09
CA SER A 62 9.78 -10.25 28.92
C SER A 62 9.26 -8.96 29.55
N GLU A 63 8.00 -8.99 30.03
CA GLU A 63 7.39 -7.87 30.77
C GLU A 63 8.28 -7.39 31.94
N ASN A 64 8.95 -8.31 32.64
CA ASN A 64 9.83 -8.00 33.76
C ASN A 64 11.14 -7.33 33.31
N GLU A 65 11.75 -7.82 32.23
CA GLU A 65 12.97 -7.24 31.66
C GLU A 65 12.70 -5.83 31.13
N LEU A 66 11.59 -5.62 30.43
CA LEU A 66 11.17 -4.29 29.95
C LEU A 66 10.83 -3.33 31.09
N THR A 67 10.25 -3.83 32.18
CA THR A 67 9.98 -3.04 33.40
C THR A 67 11.27 -2.50 34.00
N GLN A 68 12.29 -3.35 34.11
CA GLN A 68 13.61 -2.96 34.63
C GLN A 68 14.34 -2.02 33.67
N GLN A 69 14.38 -2.35 32.38
CA GLN A 69 15.11 -1.60 31.37
C GLN A 69 14.57 -0.17 31.18
N PHE A 70 13.24 0.01 31.16
CA PHE A 70 12.62 1.30 30.89
C PHE A 70 12.12 2.02 32.15
N SER A 71 12.30 1.44 33.34
CA SER A 71 11.80 1.98 34.61
C SER A 71 10.31 2.35 34.51
N VAL A 72 9.49 1.36 34.13
CA VAL A 72 8.03 1.48 33.93
C VAL A 72 7.26 0.51 34.82
N SER A 73 5.94 0.68 34.92
CA SER A 73 5.09 -0.33 35.55
C SER A 73 4.95 -1.57 34.65
N ARG A 74 4.72 -2.74 35.25
CA ARG A 74 4.42 -3.97 34.48
C ARG A 74 3.23 -3.79 33.54
N MET A 75 2.21 -3.03 33.95
CA MET A 75 1.05 -2.72 33.10
C MET A 75 1.44 -1.93 31.85
N THR A 76 2.43 -1.06 31.93
CA THR A 76 2.96 -0.29 30.79
C THR A 76 3.74 -1.17 29.82
N ALA A 77 4.61 -2.06 30.33
CA ALA A 77 5.33 -3.03 29.52
C ALA A 77 4.39 -4.06 28.86
N ARG A 78 3.42 -4.58 29.62
CA ARG A 78 2.38 -5.47 29.13
C ARG A 78 1.54 -4.81 28.04
N ARG A 79 1.14 -3.55 28.22
CA ARG A 79 0.43 -2.78 27.19
C ARG A 79 1.24 -2.68 25.90
N ALA A 80 2.53 -2.35 25.97
CA ALA A 80 3.38 -2.25 24.79
C ALA A 80 3.49 -3.60 24.04
N LEU A 81 3.71 -4.70 24.75
CA LEU A 81 3.76 -6.04 24.16
C LEU A 81 2.39 -6.48 23.60
N GLN A 82 1.31 -6.16 24.30
CA GLN A 82 -0.05 -6.48 23.87
C GLN A 82 -0.42 -5.74 22.58
N ASP A 83 -0.17 -4.42 22.53
CA ASP A 83 -0.38 -3.62 21.32
C ASP A 83 0.37 -4.22 20.11
N LEU A 84 1.64 -4.60 20.29
CA LEU A 84 2.44 -5.19 19.20
C LEU A 84 1.99 -6.60 18.83
N THR A 85 1.40 -7.34 19.78
CA THR A 85 0.77 -8.64 19.51
C THR A 85 -0.51 -8.46 18.72
N GLU A 86 -1.34 -7.48 19.08
CA GLU A 86 -2.57 -7.12 18.35
C GLU A 86 -2.26 -6.61 16.93
N GLN A 87 -1.12 -5.95 16.74
CA GLN A 87 -0.63 -5.52 15.42
C GLN A 87 0.00 -6.67 14.59
N GLY A 88 0.10 -7.88 15.13
CA GLY A 88 0.70 -9.03 14.44
C GLY A 88 2.22 -8.96 14.30
N ILE A 89 2.89 -8.02 14.97
CA ILE A 89 4.35 -7.86 14.98
C ILE A 89 5.00 -8.87 15.94
N LEU A 90 4.29 -9.23 17.02
CA LEU A 90 4.72 -10.22 17.99
C LEU A 90 3.70 -11.36 18.11
N VAL A 91 4.15 -12.53 18.55
CA VAL A 91 3.31 -13.68 18.92
C VAL A 91 3.60 -14.07 20.35
N ARG A 92 2.54 -14.25 21.14
CA ARG A 92 2.65 -14.73 22.52
C ARG A 92 2.47 -16.24 22.54
N SER A 93 3.43 -16.94 23.14
CA SER A 93 3.33 -18.37 23.44
C SER A 93 3.20 -18.56 24.95
N GLN A 94 2.10 -19.18 25.38
CA GLN A 94 1.78 -19.37 26.78
C GLN A 94 2.89 -20.17 27.48
N GLY A 95 3.46 -19.63 28.55
CA GLY A 95 4.58 -20.24 29.28
C GLY A 95 5.97 -20.10 28.64
N ALA A 96 6.06 -19.85 27.34
CA ALA A 96 7.36 -19.74 26.63
C ALA A 96 7.85 -18.30 26.45
N GLY A 97 6.93 -17.32 26.40
CA GLY A 97 7.25 -15.89 26.28
C GLY A 97 6.64 -15.24 25.06
N THR A 98 7.18 -14.08 24.66
CA THR A 98 6.76 -13.33 23.47
C THR A 98 7.86 -13.40 22.43
N PHE A 99 7.50 -13.60 21.18
CA PHE A 99 8.42 -13.81 20.06
C PHE A 99 8.11 -12.85 18.93
N VAL A 100 9.12 -12.49 18.14
CA VAL A 100 8.93 -11.77 16.88
C VAL A 100 8.09 -12.65 15.97
N ALA A 101 6.95 -12.12 15.52
CA ALA A 101 6.09 -12.83 14.60
C ALA A 101 6.90 -13.15 13.34
N THR A 102 6.86 -14.41 12.92
CA THR A 102 7.02 -14.71 11.49
C THR A 102 5.98 -13.85 10.80
N PHE A 103 6.36 -13.01 9.83
CA PHE A 103 5.46 -12.10 9.11
C PHE A 103 4.18 -12.83 8.68
N LYS A 104 3.19 -12.86 9.55
CA LYS A 104 1.81 -13.15 9.22
C LYS A 104 1.23 -11.77 9.05
N SER A 105 1.50 -11.22 7.86
CA SER A 105 0.72 -10.14 7.25
C SER A 105 -0.69 -10.23 7.82
N GLN A 106 -1.15 -9.15 8.47
CA GLN A 106 -2.49 -8.98 9.02
C GLN A 106 -3.46 -9.92 8.31
N SER A 107 -3.84 -11.02 8.99
CA SER A 107 -4.76 -12.08 8.55
C SER A 107 -5.39 -11.88 7.17
N SER A 108 -4.57 -11.91 6.12
CA SER A 108 -5.06 -12.02 4.77
C SER A 108 -5.17 -13.51 4.58
N LEU A 109 -6.39 -14.02 4.67
CA LEU A 109 -6.67 -15.40 4.29
C LEU A 109 -6.24 -15.66 2.82
N LEU A 110 -5.92 -14.63 2.03
CA LEU A 110 -5.55 -14.70 0.62
C LEU A 110 -4.20 -14.02 0.39
N LYS A 111 -3.13 -14.81 0.16
CA LYS A 111 -1.83 -14.28 -0.24
C LYS A 111 -1.78 -14.19 -1.76
N ILE A 112 -1.80 -12.98 -2.32
CA ILE A 112 -1.63 -12.77 -3.76
C ILE A 112 -0.13 -12.73 -4.05
N ARG A 113 0.35 -13.77 -4.71
CA ARG A 113 1.77 -13.95 -5.02
C ARG A 113 2.10 -13.36 -6.37
N ASN A 114 3.38 -13.39 -6.70
CA ASN A 114 3.85 -13.12 -8.03
C ASN A 114 3.38 -14.23 -8.98
N ILE A 115 2.81 -13.85 -10.13
CA ILE A 115 2.27 -14.83 -11.09
C ILE A 115 3.36 -15.76 -11.64
N SER A 116 4.59 -15.25 -11.80
CA SER A 116 5.76 -16.05 -12.22
C SER A 116 6.07 -17.17 -11.21
N ASP A 117 6.05 -16.86 -9.92
CA ASP A 117 6.25 -17.86 -8.86
C ASP A 117 5.16 -18.94 -8.89
N GLU A 118 3.90 -18.54 -9.03
CA GLU A 118 2.75 -19.47 -9.04
C GLU A 118 2.77 -20.43 -10.24
N ILE A 119 3.21 -19.96 -11.40
CA ILE A 119 3.40 -20.79 -12.59
C ILE A 119 4.59 -21.74 -12.40
N SER A 120 5.71 -21.23 -11.88
CA SER A 120 6.92 -22.02 -11.67
C SER A 120 6.72 -23.12 -10.62
N GLU A 121 5.97 -22.85 -9.55
CA GLU A 121 5.61 -23.85 -8.52
C GLU A 121 4.74 -24.99 -9.06
N ARG A 122 3.96 -24.74 -10.11
CA ARG A 122 3.21 -25.78 -10.84
C ARG A 122 4.07 -26.55 -11.83
N GLY A 123 5.35 -26.19 -11.99
CA GLY A 123 6.28 -26.80 -12.94
C GLY A 123 6.07 -26.34 -14.38
N HIS A 124 5.39 -25.21 -14.58
CA HIS A 124 5.09 -24.64 -15.89
C HIS A 124 6.02 -23.48 -16.21
N GLN A 125 6.04 -23.06 -17.48
CA GLN A 125 6.87 -21.94 -17.94
C GLN A 125 6.07 -20.64 -17.98
N HIS A 126 6.55 -19.64 -17.24
CA HIS A 126 6.07 -18.25 -17.32
C HIS A 126 6.74 -17.51 -18.46
N GLN A 127 5.98 -16.68 -19.17
CA GLN A 127 6.46 -15.68 -20.10
C GLN A 127 5.63 -14.40 -19.94
N ALA A 128 6.20 -13.25 -20.29
CA ALA A 128 5.52 -11.97 -20.23
C ALA A 128 5.71 -11.17 -21.52
N GLU A 129 4.63 -10.55 -22.00
CA GLU A 129 4.66 -9.58 -23.08
C GLU A 129 4.35 -8.19 -22.52
N GLN A 130 5.29 -7.26 -22.67
CA GLN A 130 5.11 -5.87 -22.25
C GLN A 130 4.39 -5.09 -23.36
N LEU A 131 3.07 -4.93 -23.21
CA LEU A 131 2.21 -4.23 -24.17
C LEU A 131 2.41 -2.71 -24.12
N LEU A 132 2.58 -2.15 -22.93
CA LEU A 132 2.80 -0.72 -22.73
C LEU A 132 3.68 -0.44 -21.52
N LEU A 133 4.58 0.53 -21.62
CA LEU A 133 5.36 1.07 -20.52
C LEU A 133 5.64 2.56 -20.77
N ARG A 134 5.04 3.47 -19.99
CA ARG A 134 5.21 4.92 -20.19
C ARG A 134 4.86 5.75 -18.96
N ALA A 135 5.28 7.01 -18.96
CA ALA A 135 4.74 8.02 -18.05
C ALA A 135 3.39 8.55 -18.56
N VAL A 136 2.43 8.72 -17.66
CA VAL A 136 1.10 9.28 -17.95
C VAL A 136 0.74 10.35 -16.93
N ASP A 137 -0.14 11.27 -17.32
CA ASP A 137 -0.79 12.19 -16.38
C ASP A 137 -1.67 11.41 -15.41
N VAL A 138 -1.59 11.76 -14.12
CA VAL A 138 -2.41 11.11 -13.12
C VAL A 138 -3.87 11.53 -13.27
N THR A 139 -4.78 10.56 -13.30
CA THR A 139 -6.22 10.83 -13.21
C THR A 139 -6.61 11.08 -11.76
N GLU A 140 -7.74 11.73 -11.51
CA GLU A 140 -8.20 12.00 -10.13
C GLU A 140 -8.35 10.72 -9.30
N GLU A 141 -8.90 9.66 -9.90
CA GLU A 141 -9.03 8.34 -9.26
C GLU A 141 -7.67 7.76 -8.86
N ILE A 142 -6.71 7.73 -9.79
CA ILE A 142 -5.37 7.20 -9.51
C ILE A 142 -4.62 8.09 -8.53
N ALA A 143 -4.83 9.40 -8.55
CA ALA A 143 -4.22 10.33 -7.59
C ALA A 143 -4.69 10.02 -6.17
N ILE A 144 -5.98 9.79 -5.97
CA ILE A 144 -6.54 9.39 -4.66
C ILE A 144 -5.94 8.05 -4.22
N LEU A 145 -5.90 7.06 -5.11
CA LEU A 145 -5.39 5.73 -4.78
C LEU A 145 -3.89 5.74 -4.49
N LEU A 146 -3.08 6.51 -5.22
CA LEU A 146 -1.64 6.63 -4.95
C LEU A 146 -1.29 7.68 -3.90
N ASN A 147 -2.27 8.40 -3.36
CA ASN A 147 -2.07 9.52 -2.43
C ASN A 147 -1.14 10.61 -3.04
N LEU A 148 -1.41 10.96 -4.30
CA LEU A 148 -0.68 11.94 -5.10
C LEU A 148 -1.52 13.20 -5.34
N LYS A 149 -0.87 14.27 -5.81
CA LYS A 149 -1.56 15.46 -6.32
C LYS A 149 -1.89 15.28 -7.80
N ASN A 150 -3.01 15.84 -8.26
CA ASN A 150 -3.47 15.73 -9.66
C ASN A 150 -2.50 16.31 -10.73
N THR A 151 -1.44 17.00 -10.31
CA THR A 151 -0.42 17.57 -11.21
C THR A 151 0.80 16.67 -11.40
N GLU A 152 0.86 15.52 -10.71
CA GLU A 152 2.01 14.63 -10.74
C GLU A 152 1.91 13.62 -11.89
N LYS A 153 3.06 13.13 -12.37
CA LYS A 153 3.13 12.03 -13.32
C LYS A 153 3.16 10.71 -12.58
N VAL A 154 2.56 9.70 -13.19
CA VAL A 154 2.66 8.30 -12.74
C VAL A 154 3.23 7.46 -13.87
N PHE A 155 3.90 6.37 -13.51
CA PHE A 155 4.31 5.38 -14.49
C PHE A 155 3.19 4.36 -14.65
N TYR A 156 2.96 3.94 -15.89
CA TYR A 156 1.95 2.97 -16.25
C TYR A 156 2.61 1.83 -17.03
N SER A 157 2.29 0.59 -16.64
CA SER A 157 2.63 -0.62 -17.38
C SER A 157 1.39 -1.47 -17.63
N GLU A 158 1.31 -2.04 -18.83
CA GLU A 158 0.34 -3.07 -19.21
C GLU A 158 1.11 -4.29 -19.71
N ILE A 159 0.97 -5.42 -19.02
CA ILE A 159 1.75 -6.63 -19.26
C ILE A 159 0.81 -7.83 -19.34
N LEU A 160 0.96 -8.62 -20.38
CA LEU A 160 0.22 -9.87 -20.57
C LEU A 160 1.10 -11.05 -20.13
N HIS A 161 0.61 -11.84 -19.19
CA HIS A 161 1.30 -13.00 -18.66
C HIS A 161 0.79 -14.29 -19.28
N TYR A 162 1.74 -15.16 -19.59
CA TYR A 162 1.52 -16.45 -20.23
C TYR A 162 1.95 -17.59 -19.32
N GLU A 163 1.21 -18.69 -19.42
CA GLU A 163 1.55 -19.98 -18.85
C GLU A 163 1.59 -20.98 -20.02
N ASN A 164 2.76 -21.56 -20.32
CA ASN A 164 2.93 -22.49 -21.45
C ASN A 164 2.36 -21.97 -22.79
N ASN A 165 2.63 -20.71 -23.12
CA ASN A 165 2.13 -19.97 -24.30
C ASN A 165 0.63 -19.66 -24.31
N GLU A 166 -0.09 -19.91 -23.22
CA GLU A 166 -1.49 -19.49 -23.08
C GLU A 166 -1.59 -18.21 -22.26
N ALA A 167 -2.30 -17.20 -22.76
CA ALA A 167 -2.55 -15.96 -22.03
C ALA A 167 -3.46 -16.23 -20.82
N ILE A 168 -2.95 -15.95 -19.61
CA ILE A 168 -3.65 -16.27 -18.35
C ILE A 168 -4.02 -15.04 -17.51
N GLN A 169 -3.31 -13.92 -17.66
CA GLN A 169 -3.53 -12.74 -16.84
C GLN A 169 -3.05 -11.48 -17.53
N LEU A 170 -3.90 -10.44 -17.53
CA LEU A 170 -3.50 -9.09 -17.88
C LEU A 170 -3.22 -8.31 -16.59
N GLU A 171 -2.02 -7.75 -16.46
CA GLU A 171 -1.63 -6.85 -15.39
C GLU A 171 -1.60 -5.41 -15.92
N GLN A 172 -2.37 -4.53 -15.27
CA GLN A 172 -2.34 -3.09 -15.49
C GLN A 172 -1.91 -2.42 -14.20
N ARG A 173 -0.81 -1.66 -14.22
CA ARG A 173 -0.23 -1.10 -12.99
C ARG A 173 0.12 0.37 -13.15
N TYR A 174 -0.28 1.15 -12.14
CA TYR A 174 0.17 2.51 -11.92
C TYR A 174 1.19 2.54 -10.78
N VAL A 175 2.30 3.23 -10.99
CA VAL A 175 3.41 3.34 -10.04
C VAL A 175 3.74 4.81 -9.78
N ASN A 176 4.00 5.12 -8.51
CA ASN A 176 4.43 6.42 -8.06
C ASN A 176 5.84 6.73 -8.60
N ALA A 177 5.92 7.64 -9.58
CA ALA A 177 7.16 7.97 -10.28
C ALA A 177 8.23 8.57 -9.35
N SER A 178 7.82 9.28 -8.30
CA SER A 178 8.74 9.88 -7.34
C SER A 178 9.37 8.86 -6.40
N LEU A 179 8.67 7.76 -6.10
CA LEU A 179 9.17 6.69 -5.23
C LEU A 179 9.99 5.65 -6.00
N VAL A 180 9.70 5.46 -7.30
CA VAL A 180 10.35 4.45 -8.13
C VAL A 180 10.78 5.06 -9.47
N PRO A 181 11.77 5.97 -9.47
CA PRO A 181 12.14 6.76 -10.64
C PRO A 181 12.66 5.91 -11.81
N ASP A 182 13.28 4.76 -11.53
CA ASP A 182 13.88 3.88 -12.53
C ASP A 182 12.89 2.83 -13.08
N TYR A 183 11.58 2.92 -12.77
CA TYR A 183 10.61 1.92 -13.21
C TYR A 183 10.53 1.79 -14.74
N LEU A 184 10.64 2.90 -15.48
CA LEU A 184 10.55 2.89 -16.94
C LEU A 184 11.82 2.36 -17.64
N SER A 185 12.93 2.22 -16.92
CA SER A 185 14.18 1.66 -17.48
C SER A 185 14.25 0.13 -17.35
N GLN A 186 13.24 -0.49 -16.76
CA GLN A 186 13.19 -1.93 -16.56
C GLN A 186 12.66 -2.65 -17.80
N ASP A 187 13.06 -3.91 -17.93
CA ASP A 187 12.53 -4.84 -18.92
C ASP A 187 11.60 -5.85 -18.24
N PHE A 188 10.29 -5.61 -18.34
CA PHE A 188 9.30 -6.45 -17.70
C PHE A 188 9.02 -7.77 -18.45
N THR A 189 9.76 -8.06 -19.51
CA THR A 189 9.79 -9.40 -20.14
C THR A 189 10.72 -10.35 -19.40
N LEU A 190 11.69 -9.83 -18.62
CA LEU A 190 12.68 -10.60 -17.88
C LEU A 190 12.38 -10.71 -16.38
N ILE A 191 11.84 -9.64 -15.79
CA ILE A 191 11.45 -9.57 -14.37
C ILE A 191 10.02 -9.08 -14.25
N THR A 192 9.27 -9.52 -13.25
CA THR A 192 7.90 -8.99 -13.08
C THR A 192 7.92 -7.64 -12.38
N PRO A 193 6.90 -6.76 -12.59
CA PRO A 193 6.76 -5.54 -11.81
C PRO A 193 6.72 -5.80 -10.31
N HIS A 194 6.11 -6.91 -9.88
CA HIS A 194 6.07 -7.28 -8.47
C HIS A 194 7.47 -7.57 -7.90
N GLU A 195 8.29 -8.35 -8.62
CA GLU A 195 9.67 -8.64 -8.24
C GLU A 195 10.50 -7.36 -8.14
N TYR A 196 10.45 -6.54 -9.20
CA TYR A 196 11.19 -5.28 -9.24
C TYR A 196 10.81 -4.35 -8.09
N LEU A 197 9.50 -4.11 -7.89
CA LEU A 197 9.01 -3.22 -6.82
C LEU A 197 9.36 -3.77 -5.43
N SER A 198 9.34 -5.08 -5.24
CA SER A 198 9.74 -5.70 -3.97
C SER A 198 11.22 -5.48 -3.65
N ALA A 199 12.07 -5.39 -4.67
CA ALA A 199 13.50 -5.14 -4.52
C ALA A 199 13.82 -3.66 -4.23
N VAL A 200 13.23 -2.73 -5.01
CA VAL A 200 13.58 -1.31 -4.92
C VAL A 200 12.77 -0.53 -3.89
N ALA A 201 11.57 -1.00 -3.56
CA ALA A 201 10.67 -0.38 -2.58
C ALA A 201 10.06 -1.46 -1.68
N PRO A 202 10.82 -1.99 -0.70
CA PRO A 202 10.38 -3.11 0.14
C PRO A 202 8.96 -2.91 0.68
N LEU A 203 8.06 -3.80 0.23
CA LEU A 203 6.62 -3.65 0.41
C LEU A 203 6.25 -3.95 1.87
N THR A 204 5.60 -2.99 2.53
CA THR A 204 5.23 -3.08 3.96
C THR A 204 3.79 -3.53 4.15
N GLU A 205 2.91 -3.16 3.23
CA GLU A 205 1.47 -3.43 3.30
C GLU A 205 0.91 -3.61 1.89
N ALA A 206 -0.12 -4.45 1.78
CA ALA A 206 -0.91 -4.56 0.57
C ALA A 206 -2.37 -4.83 0.91
N THR A 207 -3.28 -4.17 0.19
CA THR A 207 -4.72 -4.46 0.22
C THR A 207 -5.10 -5.11 -1.09
N HIS A 208 -6.07 -6.02 -1.03
CA HIS A 208 -6.59 -6.73 -2.18
C HIS A 208 -8.11 -6.67 -2.17
N GLU A 209 -8.70 -6.26 -3.29
CA GLU A 209 -10.13 -6.36 -3.57
C GLU A 209 -10.31 -7.36 -4.72
N VAL A 210 -11.25 -8.28 -4.56
CA VAL A 210 -11.46 -9.38 -5.52
C VAL A 210 -12.90 -9.34 -6.00
N GLU A 211 -13.08 -9.28 -7.31
CA GLU A 211 -14.38 -9.12 -7.96
C GLU A 211 -14.53 -10.12 -9.12
N ALA A 212 -15.74 -10.62 -9.34
CA ALA A 212 -16.09 -11.31 -10.57
C ALA A 212 -16.63 -10.29 -11.56
N ILE A 213 -16.05 -10.25 -12.77
CA ILE A 213 -16.41 -9.27 -13.79
C ILE A 213 -16.63 -9.94 -15.15
N LEU A 214 -17.33 -9.23 -16.04
CA LEU A 214 -17.16 -9.41 -17.48
C LEU A 214 -16.09 -8.43 -17.95
N ALA A 215 -15.08 -8.93 -18.65
CA ALA A 215 -13.96 -8.13 -19.10
C ALA A 215 -14.37 -7.23 -20.29
N SER A 216 -13.67 -6.10 -20.46
CA SER A 216 -13.86 -5.24 -21.63
C SER A 216 -13.38 -5.94 -22.92
N ASP A 217 -13.82 -5.43 -24.08
CA ASP A 217 -13.43 -6.01 -25.38
C ASP A 217 -11.90 -6.07 -25.57
N HIS A 218 -11.18 -5.02 -25.15
CA HIS A 218 -9.72 -4.97 -25.19
C HIS A 218 -9.09 -6.12 -24.39
N VAL A 219 -9.54 -6.32 -23.15
CA VAL A 219 -9.04 -7.39 -22.27
C VAL A 219 -9.42 -8.76 -22.83
N CYS A 220 -10.62 -8.91 -23.41
CA CYS A 220 -11.05 -10.16 -24.03
C CYS A 220 -10.18 -10.55 -25.24
N GLN A 221 -9.82 -9.57 -26.07
CA GLN A 221 -8.93 -9.78 -27.22
C GLN A 221 -7.55 -10.24 -26.77
N LEU A 222 -6.94 -9.57 -25.79
CA LEU A 222 -5.62 -9.91 -25.27
C LEU A 222 -5.59 -11.29 -24.60
N LEU A 223 -6.62 -11.63 -23.80
CA LEU A 223 -6.69 -12.93 -23.12
C LEU A 223 -7.23 -14.06 -24.01
N VAL A 224 -7.63 -13.74 -25.25
CA VAL A 224 -8.21 -14.68 -26.22
C VAL A 224 -9.44 -15.39 -25.62
N ILE A 225 -10.39 -14.60 -25.11
CA ILE A 225 -11.63 -15.08 -24.48
C ILE A 225 -12.87 -14.43 -25.11
N ASN A 226 -14.03 -15.05 -24.93
CA ASN A 226 -15.31 -14.47 -25.31
C ASN A 226 -15.77 -13.42 -24.28
N ALA A 227 -16.47 -12.37 -24.73
CA ALA A 227 -17.01 -11.30 -23.87
C ALA A 227 -17.98 -11.78 -22.77
N SER A 228 -18.62 -12.95 -22.96
CA SER A 228 -19.47 -13.58 -21.94
C SER A 228 -18.70 -14.38 -20.89
N LYS A 229 -17.37 -14.51 -21.03
CA LYS A 229 -16.55 -15.32 -20.13
C LYS A 229 -16.28 -14.59 -18.81
N PRO A 230 -16.68 -15.15 -17.66
CA PRO A 230 -16.40 -14.54 -16.37
C PRO A 230 -14.89 -14.48 -16.10
N CYS A 231 -14.44 -13.34 -15.60
CA CYS A 231 -13.06 -13.13 -15.17
C CYS A 231 -13.02 -12.84 -13.68
N LEU A 232 -11.93 -13.23 -13.04
CA LEU A 232 -11.58 -12.79 -11.70
C LEU A 232 -10.68 -11.55 -11.84
N GLN A 233 -11.12 -10.43 -11.27
CA GLN A 233 -10.33 -9.22 -11.18
C GLN A 233 -9.84 -9.02 -9.75
N VAL A 234 -8.55 -8.76 -9.62
CA VAL A 234 -7.90 -8.40 -8.36
C VAL A 234 -7.38 -6.99 -8.47
N LYS A 235 -7.89 -6.08 -7.64
CA LYS A 235 -7.31 -4.75 -7.45
C LYS A 235 -6.39 -4.79 -6.24
N ARG A 236 -5.14 -4.44 -6.44
CA ARG A 236 -4.09 -4.45 -5.40
C ARG A 236 -3.52 -3.07 -5.22
N ARG A 237 -3.55 -2.57 -3.99
CA ARG A 237 -2.79 -1.37 -3.60
C ARG A 237 -1.63 -1.81 -2.72
N THR A 238 -0.45 -1.23 -2.94
CA THR A 238 0.77 -1.66 -2.26
C THR A 238 1.54 -0.46 -1.71
N TRP A 239 2.00 -0.58 -0.48
CA TRP A 239 2.73 0.44 0.25
C TRP A 239 4.16 -0.01 0.54
N SER A 240 5.04 0.96 0.67
CA SER A 240 6.35 0.85 1.32
C SER A 240 6.42 1.81 2.51
N LYS A 241 7.56 1.84 3.21
CA LYS A 241 7.82 2.84 4.27
C LYS A 241 7.66 4.29 3.82
N GLN A 242 7.78 4.56 2.52
CA GLN A 242 7.73 5.92 1.95
C GLN A 242 6.32 6.35 1.50
N GLY A 243 5.35 5.42 1.47
CA GLY A 243 3.98 5.70 1.06
C GLY A 243 3.41 4.65 0.10
N VAL A 244 2.35 5.02 -0.63
CA VAL A 244 1.74 4.14 -1.63
C VAL A 244 2.65 4.08 -2.85
N VAL A 245 3.16 2.89 -3.15
CA VAL A 245 4.09 2.67 -4.26
C VAL A 245 3.35 2.37 -5.55
N SER A 246 2.32 1.51 -5.49
CA SER A 246 1.60 1.09 -6.69
C SER A 246 0.14 0.72 -6.45
N VAL A 247 -0.62 0.82 -7.53
CA VAL A 247 -1.99 0.30 -7.66
C VAL A 247 -2.01 -0.56 -8.91
N ALA A 248 -2.47 -1.80 -8.80
CA ALA A 248 -2.53 -2.75 -9.90
C ALA A 248 -3.92 -3.35 -10.02
N THR A 249 -4.33 -3.60 -11.26
CA THR A 249 -5.51 -4.35 -11.63
C THR A 249 -5.03 -5.59 -12.38
N LEU A 250 -5.29 -6.76 -11.81
CA LEU A 250 -4.94 -8.06 -12.39
C LEU A 250 -6.22 -8.74 -12.84
N THR A 251 -6.38 -8.99 -14.14
CA THR A 251 -7.58 -9.63 -14.68
C THR A 251 -7.22 -10.98 -15.28
N SER A 252 -7.86 -12.04 -14.79
CA SER A 252 -7.59 -13.42 -15.20
C SER A 252 -8.90 -14.15 -15.57
N PRO A 253 -8.95 -14.97 -16.64
CA PRO A 253 -10.14 -15.77 -16.94
C PRO A 253 -10.45 -16.75 -15.81
N GLY A 254 -11.71 -16.87 -15.40
CA GLY A 254 -12.11 -17.64 -14.22
C GLY A 254 -11.87 -19.16 -14.35
N ASP A 255 -11.67 -19.66 -15.57
CA ASP A 255 -11.32 -21.06 -15.84
C ASP A 255 -9.81 -21.31 -15.89
N LYS A 256 -8.98 -20.26 -15.99
CA LYS A 256 -7.51 -20.34 -16.05
C LYS A 256 -6.85 -19.99 -14.72
N TYR A 257 -7.49 -19.18 -13.89
CA TYR A 257 -6.94 -18.73 -12.61
C TYR A 257 -7.90 -18.99 -11.46
N ARG A 258 -7.34 -19.47 -10.34
CA ARG A 258 -8.07 -19.72 -9.10
C ARG A 258 -7.32 -19.08 -7.95
N LEU A 259 -8.02 -18.24 -7.19
CA LEU A 259 -7.51 -17.67 -5.95
C LEU A 259 -7.96 -18.52 -4.76
N GLY A 260 -7.04 -18.93 -3.91
CA GLY A 260 -7.36 -19.74 -2.73
C GLY A 260 -6.22 -19.77 -1.70
N SER A 261 -6.51 -20.34 -0.54
CA SER A 261 -5.52 -20.57 0.51
C SER A 261 -5.63 -21.95 1.10
N HIS A 262 -4.49 -22.47 1.54
CA HIS A 262 -4.41 -23.73 2.27
C HIS A 262 -4.38 -23.42 3.76
N LEU A 263 -5.43 -23.81 4.47
CA LEU A 263 -5.56 -23.64 5.91
C LEU A 263 -5.31 -24.99 6.59
N ILE A 264 -4.40 -25.00 7.56
CA ILE A 264 -4.15 -26.14 8.45
C ILE A 264 -4.82 -25.81 9.78
N PHE A 265 -5.76 -26.64 10.21
CA PHE A 265 -6.52 -26.50 11.45
C PHE A 265 -5.90 -27.32 12.58
#